data_AF-A0A7D5RLC4-F1
#
_entry.id   AF-A0A7D5RLC4-F1
#
_cell.length_a   1.000
_cell.length_b   1.000
_cell.length_c   1.000
_cell.angle_alpha   90.00
_cell.angle_beta   90.00
_cell.angle_gamma   90.00
#
_symmetry.space_group_name_H-M   'P 1'
#
loop_
_entity.id
_entity.type
_entity.pdbx_description
1 polymer ?
#
loop_
_entity_poly.entity_id
_entity_poly.type
_entity_poly.pdbx_seq_one_letter_code
_entity_poly.pdbx_strand_id
1 'polypeptide(L)'
;EDEKDKVLPLNRVGANAEGHRTVTYRYDNGLFDYVHFLNAGSKTVINEDIIYFEAEDTVRHMALEVAMQWTGSYKESVHSYANTINTHEGGTHEEGFRAALTSLVNRYARENKLLRDKDDNLTGEDVREGLTAVISIKISEPQFEGQTKTKLGNSEAKSFTQREINDHMADWFDRNPAVAKDVVRRAITAAQARMAARKARETTRRKGLLETSSMPGKLKDCASKD
;
A
#
# COMPACT_ATOMS: atom_id res chain seq x y z
N GLU A 1 5.98 -30.53 -14.79
CA GLU A 1 4.59 -30.97 -14.60
C GLU A 1 3.89 -30.30 -13.42
N ASP A 2 4.33 -29.14 -12.91
CA ASP A 2 3.64 -28.43 -11.81
C ASP A 2 3.24 -27.00 -12.20
N GLU A 3 2.35 -26.88 -13.19
CA GLU A 3 1.71 -25.60 -13.54
C GLU A 3 0.22 -25.78 -13.87
N LYS A 4 -0.44 -26.68 -13.16
CA LYS A 4 -1.90 -26.81 -13.16
C LYS A 4 -2.39 -26.62 -11.73
N ASP A 5 -3.40 -25.76 -11.59
CA ASP A 5 -4.09 -25.39 -10.34
C ASP A 5 -3.51 -24.22 -9.54
N LYS A 6 -3.46 -23.04 -10.18
CA LYS A 6 -3.89 -21.81 -9.50
C LYS A 6 -5.30 -21.45 -9.94
N VAL A 7 -6.27 -22.32 -9.67
CA VAL A 7 -7.67 -21.92 -9.72
C VAL A 7 -7.87 -20.97 -8.55
N LEU A 8 -7.87 -19.67 -8.83
CA LEU A 8 -8.28 -18.68 -7.84
C LEU A 8 -9.76 -18.97 -7.54
N PRO A 9 -10.13 -19.32 -6.30
CA PRO A 9 -11.46 -19.85 -5.98
C PRO A 9 -12.61 -18.89 -6.29
N LEU A 10 -12.30 -17.62 -6.57
CA LEU A 10 -13.27 -16.57 -6.91
C LEU A 10 -13.64 -16.52 -8.41
N ASN A 11 -12.76 -16.97 -9.30
CA ASN A 11 -13.00 -16.89 -10.76
C ASN A 11 -13.36 -18.25 -11.33
N ARG A 12 -14.54 -18.36 -11.94
CA ARG A 12 -14.97 -19.61 -12.60
C ARG A 12 -14.53 -19.59 -14.05
N VAL A 13 -13.59 -20.47 -14.41
CA VAL A 13 -13.16 -20.69 -15.79
C VAL A 13 -13.89 -21.91 -16.35
N GLY A 14 -14.58 -21.74 -17.47
CA GLY A 14 -15.29 -22.80 -18.17
C GLY A 14 -15.09 -22.72 -19.69
N ALA A 15 -15.79 -23.58 -20.42
CA ALA A 15 -15.90 -23.49 -21.87
C ALA A 15 -17.37 -23.40 -22.26
N ASN A 16 -17.71 -22.59 -23.26
CA ASN A 16 -19.04 -22.61 -23.85
C ASN A 16 -19.23 -23.87 -24.72
N ALA A 17 -20.44 -24.06 -25.26
CA ALA A 17 -20.78 -25.20 -26.12
C ALA A 17 -19.92 -25.32 -27.39
N GLU A 18 -19.26 -24.23 -27.81
CA GLU A 18 -18.40 -24.15 -28.99
C GLU A 18 -16.91 -24.35 -28.64
N GLY A 19 -16.57 -24.59 -27.37
CA GLY A 19 -15.20 -24.77 -26.89
C GLY A 19 -14.44 -23.47 -26.62
N HIS A 20 -15.08 -22.30 -26.69
CA HIS A 20 -14.47 -21.02 -26.33
C HIS A 20 -14.35 -20.88 -24.81
N ARG A 21 -13.19 -20.38 -24.36
CA ARG A 21 -12.93 -20.10 -22.95
C ARG A 21 -13.87 -19.01 -22.43
N THR A 22 -14.62 -19.33 -21.38
CA THR A 22 -15.47 -18.40 -20.64
C THR A 22 -14.91 -18.17 -19.24
N VAL A 23 -14.91 -16.93 -18.77
CA VAL A 23 -14.53 -16.59 -17.39
C VAL A 23 -15.66 -15.81 -16.76
N THR A 24 -16.16 -16.28 -15.61
CA THR A 24 -17.18 -15.59 -14.81
C THR A 24 -16.54 -15.01 -13.55
N TYR A 25 -16.78 -13.72 -13.32
CA TYR A 25 -16.31 -12.98 -12.16
C TYR A 25 -17.49 -12.72 -11.21
N ARG A 26 -17.38 -13.16 -9.97
CA ARG A 26 -18.37 -12.89 -8.92
C ARG A 26 -17.65 -12.78 -7.58
N TYR A 27 -17.81 -11.63 -6.94
CA TYR A 27 -17.16 -11.28 -5.67
C TYR A 27 -18.24 -10.79 -4.72
N ASP A 28 -18.69 -11.69 -3.83
CA ASP A 28 -19.82 -11.44 -2.95
C ASP A 28 -19.42 -10.56 -1.74
N ASN A 29 -18.13 -10.52 -1.37
CA ASN A 29 -17.60 -9.69 -0.27
C ASN A 29 -16.83 -8.44 -0.74
N GLY A 30 -17.02 -8.02 -2.00
CA GLY A 30 -16.48 -6.75 -2.50
C GLY A 30 -14.95 -6.62 -2.36
N LEU A 31 -14.50 -5.55 -1.68
CA LEU A 31 -13.07 -5.26 -1.53
C LEU A 31 -12.31 -6.33 -0.75
N PHE A 32 -12.97 -7.06 0.16
CA PHE A 32 -12.36 -8.17 0.88
C PHE A 32 -11.88 -9.25 -0.09
N ASP A 33 -12.77 -9.69 -0.99
CA ASP A 33 -12.44 -10.69 -2.01
C ASP A 33 -11.38 -10.16 -2.98
N TYR A 34 -11.36 -8.85 -3.22
CA TYR A 34 -10.37 -8.24 -4.10
C TYR A 34 -8.96 -8.27 -3.49
N VAL A 35 -8.79 -7.93 -2.20
CA VAL A 35 -7.50 -8.08 -1.51
C VAL A 35 -7.08 -9.55 -1.45
N HIS A 36 -8.01 -10.46 -1.19
CA HIS A 36 -7.74 -11.89 -1.23
C HIS A 36 -7.22 -12.34 -2.61
N PHE A 37 -7.86 -11.87 -3.68
CA PHE A 37 -7.43 -12.12 -5.06
C PHE A 37 -6.02 -11.56 -5.33
N LEU A 38 -5.73 -10.33 -4.91
CA LEU A 38 -4.42 -9.69 -5.10
C LEU A 38 -3.30 -10.43 -4.34
N ASN A 39 -3.61 -10.93 -3.14
CA ASN A 39 -2.65 -11.63 -2.29
C ASN A 39 -2.56 -13.14 -2.56
N ALA A 40 -3.32 -13.70 -3.50
CA ALA A 40 -3.32 -15.14 -3.78
C ALA A 40 -1.94 -15.71 -4.22
N GLY A 41 -1.04 -14.85 -4.71
CA GLY A 41 0.34 -15.23 -5.03
C GLY A 41 1.34 -15.10 -3.87
N SER A 42 0.94 -14.49 -2.75
CA SER A 42 1.79 -14.18 -1.61
C SER A 42 1.97 -15.42 -0.73
N LYS A 43 3.21 -15.84 -0.53
CA LYS A 43 3.54 -17.04 0.27
C LYS A 43 3.49 -16.81 1.78
N THR A 44 3.54 -15.55 2.21
CA THR A 44 3.59 -15.16 3.63
C THR A 44 2.69 -13.97 3.87
N VAL A 45 1.75 -14.10 4.80
CA VAL A 45 0.89 -13.04 5.31
C VAL A 45 1.32 -12.69 6.75
N ILE A 46 1.21 -11.42 7.12
CA ILE A 46 1.55 -10.95 8.47
C ILE A 46 0.31 -10.97 9.36
N ASN A 47 -0.82 -10.48 8.85
CA ASN A 47 -2.13 -10.62 9.47
C ASN A 47 -2.95 -11.65 8.68
N GLU A 48 -3.40 -12.71 9.35
CA GLU A 48 -4.22 -13.77 8.74
C GLU A 48 -5.55 -13.21 8.23
N ASP A 49 -6.23 -12.43 9.07
CA ASP A 49 -7.48 -11.78 8.73
C ASP A 49 -7.26 -10.48 7.95
N ILE A 50 -7.93 -10.34 6.80
CA ILE A 50 -7.96 -9.09 6.04
C ILE A 50 -8.70 -8.04 6.87
N ILE A 51 -8.07 -6.89 7.05
CA ILE A 51 -8.68 -5.76 7.73
C ILE A 51 -9.67 -5.13 6.76
N TYR A 52 -10.94 -5.04 7.16
CA TYR A 52 -12.00 -4.46 6.36
C TYR A 52 -12.89 -3.59 7.23
N PHE A 53 -13.25 -2.41 6.73
CA PHE A 53 -14.24 -1.55 7.35
C PHE A 53 -14.90 -0.62 6.31
N GLU A 54 -16.11 -0.18 6.67
CA GLU A 54 -16.90 0.81 5.95
C GLU A 54 -17.25 1.96 6.89
N ALA A 55 -17.22 3.18 6.35
CA ALA A 55 -17.61 4.38 7.05
C ALA A 55 -18.41 5.28 6.12
N GLU A 56 -19.48 5.90 6.64
CA GLU A 56 -20.34 6.82 5.89
C GLU A 56 -20.55 8.12 6.69
N ASP A 57 -20.32 9.25 6.04
CA ASP A 57 -20.65 10.58 6.53
C ASP A 57 -21.86 11.10 5.73
N THR A 58 -23.04 10.95 6.33
CA THR A 58 -24.32 11.33 5.70
C THR A 58 -24.48 12.84 5.56
N VAL A 59 -23.76 13.64 6.36
CA VAL A 59 -23.80 15.11 6.31
C VAL A 59 -22.95 15.63 5.14
N ARG A 60 -21.78 15.03 4.93
CA ARG A 60 -20.88 15.38 3.82
C ARG A 60 -21.13 14.56 2.55
N HIS A 61 -22.09 13.64 2.59
CA HIS A 61 -22.41 12.71 1.52
C HIS A 61 -21.18 12.00 0.94
N MET A 62 -20.36 11.45 1.85
CA MET A 62 -19.16 10.68 1.55
C MET A 62 -19.24 9.30 2.20
N ALA A 63 -18.77 8.28 1.50
CA ALA A 63 -18.55 6.96 2.07
C ALA A 63 -17.17 6.44 1.72
N LEU A 64 -16.55 5.70 2.64
CA LEU A 64 -15.23 5.12 2.50
C LEU A 64 -15.33 3.63 2.82
N GLU A 65 -14.81 2.81 1.92
CA GLU A 65 -14.65 1.37 2.11
C GLU A 65 -13.17 1.04 1.91
N VAL A 66 -12.59 0.33 2.88
CA VAL A 66 -11.16 -0.03 2.85
C VAL A 66 -11.00 -1.49 3.20
N ALA A 67 -10.21 -2.20 2.38
CA ALA A 67 -9.71 -3.53 2.70
C ALA A 67 -8.19 -3.54 2.61
N MET A 68 -7.49 -4.15 3.57
CA MET A 68 -6.02 -4.21 3.54
C MET A 68 -5.43 -5.40 4.29
N GLN A 69 -4.24 -5.80 3.87
CA GLN A 69 -3.48 -6.87 4.49
C GLN A 69 -1.98 -6.68 4.25
N TRP A 70 -1.18 -6.85 5.29
CA TRP A 70 0.28 -6.92 5.20
C TRP A 70 0.74 -8.33 4.83
N THR A 71 1.73 -8.39 3.95
CA THR A 71 2.37 -9.61 3.48
C THR A 71 3.88 -9.54 3.70
N GLY A 72 4.58 -10.66 3.50
CA GLY A 72 6.04 -10.67 3.50
C GLY A 72 6.68 -10.08 2.25
N SER A 73 5.90 -9.52 1.32
CA SER A 73 6.40 -8.82 0.13
C SER A 73 7.20 -7.57 0.52
N TYR A 74 8.16 -7.19 -0.32
CA TYR A 74 8.88 -5.92 -0.20
C TYR A 74 8.22 -4.79 -1.01
N LYS A 75 7.20 -5.11 -1.81
CA LYS A 75 6.49 -4.12 -2.65
C LYS A 75 5.19 -3.70 -1.96
N GLU A 76 4.91 -2.39 -1.99
CA GLU A 76 3.57 -1.88 -1.68
C GLU A 76 2.65 -2.08 -2.89
N SER A 77 1.37 -2.37 -2.62
CA SER A 77 0.31 -2.50 -3.62
C SER A 77 -0.95 -1.80 -3.11
N VAL A 78 -1.00 -0.48 -3.27
CA VAL A 78 -2.15 0.34 -2.90
C VAL A 78 -2.96 0.64 -4.15
N HIS A 79 -4.22 0.23 -4.16
CA HIS A 79 -5.17 0.47 -5.25
C HIS A 79 -6.26 1.42 -4.76
N SER A 80 -6.37 2.60 -5.39
CA SER A 80 -7.32 3.62 -4.96
C SER A 80 -8.39 3.86 -6.03
N TYR A 81 -9.63 4.07 -5.56
CA TYR A 81 -10.81 4.25 -6.39
C TYR A 81 -11.66 5.39 -5.86
N ALA A 82 -12.22 6.19 -6.76
CA ALA A 82 -13.22 7.21 -6.45
C ALA A 82 -14.44 7.01 -7.35
N ASN A 83 -15.62 6.79 -6.76
CA ASN A 83 -16.86 6.48 -7.49
C ASN A 83 -16.65 5.37 -8.54
N THR A 84 -16.02 4.25 -8.15
CA THR A 84 -15.64 3.09 -9.00
C THR A 84 -14.57 3.34 -10.06
N ILE A 85 -14.10 4.59 -10.22
CA ILE A 85 -13.03 4.94 -11.16
C ILE A 85 -11.68 4.72 -10.48
N ASN A 86 -10.77 4.01 -11.14
CA ASN A 86 -9.41 3.79 -10.64
C ASN A 86 -8.59 5.10 -10.71
N THR A 87 -8.15 5.56 -9.56
CA THR A 87 -7.29 6.74 -9.41
C THR A 87 -5.83 6.33 -9.33
N HIS A 88 -5.24 5.89 -10.44
CA HIS A 88 -3.88 5.33 -10.46
C HIS A 88 -2.77 6.37 -10.18
N GLU A 89 -3.05 7.66 -10.30
CA GLU A 89 -2.16 8.75 -9.84
C GLU A 89 -2.44 9.15 -8.38
N GLY A 90 -3.34 8.42 -7.71
CA GLY A 90 -3.73 8.59 -6.32
C GLY A 90 -4.72 9.73 -6.12
N GLY A 91 -4.43 10.59 -5.16
CA GLY A 91 -5.29 11.73 -4.83
C GLY A 91 -5.42 11.94 -3.33
N THR A 92 -6.31 12.86 -2.99
CA THR A 92 -6.55 13.33 -1.63
C THR A 92 -6.95 12.23 -0.65
N HIS A 93 -7.82 11.29 -1.05
CA HIS A 93 -8.20 10.10 -0.28
C HIS A 93 -7.00 9.20 0.01
N GLU A 94 -6.19 8.88 -1.01
CA GLU A 94 -5.00 8.03 -0.84
C GLU A 94 -3.92 8.71 0.01
N GLU A 95 -3.68 10.01 -0.19
CA GLU A 95 -2.77 10.78 0.67
C GLU A 95 -3.25 10.78 2.13
N GLY A 96 -4.57 10.90 2.33
CA GLY A 96 -5.19 10.82 3.65
C GLY A 96 -4.90 9.49 4.33
N PHE A 97 -5.16 8.38 3.62
CA PHE A 97 -4.84 7.03 4.05
C PHE A 97 -3.36 6.88 4.42
N ARG A 98 -2.45 7.26 3.51
CA ARG A 98 -0.99 7.12 3.70
C ARG A 98 -0.51 7.88 4.94
N ALA A 99 -0.99 9.10 5.13
CA ALA A 99 -0.62 9.94 6.28
C ALA A 99 -1.16 9.38 7.61
N ALA A 100 -2.43 8.99 7.64
CA ALA A 100 -3.06 8.45 8.83
C ALA A 100 -2.40 7.14 9.28
N LEU A 101 -2.16 6.22 8.35
CA LEU A 101 -1.50 4.95 8.66
C LEU A 101 -0.09 5.15 9.22
N THR A 102 0.70 6.04 8.62
CA THR A 102 2.05 6.35 9.08
C THR A 102 2.04 6.95 10.49
N SER A 103 1.10 7.87 10.77
CA SER A 103 0.97 8.50 12.08
C SER A 103 0.53 7.49 13.15
N LEU A 104 -0.48 6.68 12.85
CA LEU A 104 -1.01 5.66 13.76
C LEU A 104 0.06 4.63 14.14
N VAL A 105 0.77 4.07 13.16
CA VAL A 105 1.80 3.05 13.42
C VAL A 105 2.94 3.62 14.25
N ASN A 106 3.37 4.86 13.98
CA ASN A 106 4.38 5.52 14.83
C ASN A 106 3.86 5.76 16.26
N ARG A 107 2.64 6.25 16.41
CA ARG A 107 2.00 6.46 17.74
C ARG A 107 1.96 5.15 18.54
N TYR A 108 1.42 4.10 17.93
CA TYR A 108 1.33 2.78 18.56
C TYR A 108 2.72 2.20 18.90
N ALA A 109 3.72 2.38 18.03
CA ALA A 109 5.08 1.92 18.27
C ALA A 109 5.74 2.60 19.49
N ARG A 110 5.46 3.90 19.70
CA ARG A 110 5.97 4.67 20.85
C ARG A 110 5.26 4.26 22.14
N GLU A 111 3.93 4.22 22.13
CA GLU A 111 3.10 3.86 23.28
C GLU A 111 3.43 2.46 23.81
N ASN A 112 3.67 1.51 22.90
CA ASN A 112 4.04 0.14 23.24
C ASN A 112 5.55 -0.08 23.43
N LYS A 113 6.37 0.99 23.43
CA LYS A 113 7.83 0.93 23.61
C LYS A 113 8.55 0.01 22.61
N LEU A 114 7.97 -0.18 21.43
CA LEU A 114 8.56 -0.94 20.32
C LEU A 114 9.64 -0.11 19.61
N LEU A 115 9.47 1.21 19.59
CA LEU A 115 10.43 2.18 19.10
C LEU A 115 10.94 3.03 20.28
N ARG A 116 12.26 3.06 20.49
CA ARG A 116 12.86 3.80 21.62
C ARG A 116 12.83 5.29 21.33
N ASP A 117 12.70 6.14 22.36
CA ASP A 117 12.62 7.61 22.22
C ASP A 117 13.73 8.25 21.38
N LYS A 118 14.92 7.64 21.39
CA LYS A 118 16.08 8.07 20.61
C LYS A 118 16.11 7.62 19.15
N ASP A 119 15.33 6.60 18.79
CA ASP A 119 15.29 6.08 17.43
C ASP A 119 14.40 6.99 16.56
N ASP A 120 14.77 7.17 15.30
CA ASP A 120 13.99 7.96 14.34
C ASP A 120 12.60 7.34 14.11
N ASN A 121 11.62 8.18 13.78
CA ASN A 121 10.30 7.70 13.38
C ASN A 121 10.36 6.88 12.08
N LEU A 122 9.44 5.93 11.97
CA LEU A 122 9.22 5.14 10.77
C LEU A 122 8.69 6.06 9.65
N THR A 123 9.26 5.95 8.46
CA THR A 123 8.75 6.68 7.30
C THR A 123 7.52 5.97 6.73
N GLY A 124 6.74 6.67 5.90
CA GLY A 124 5.56 6.06 5.28
C GLY A 124 5.90 4.89 4.35
N GLU A 125 7.07 4.89 3.72
CA GLU A 125 7.55 3.76 2.92
C GLU A 125 7.82 2.53 3.80
N ASP A 126 8.44 2.73 4.96
CA ASP A 126 8.74 1.65 5.91
C ASP A 126 7.45 0.97 6.42
N VAL A 127 6.39 1.76 6.67
CA VAL A 127 5.10 1.27 7.18
C VAL A 127 4.30 0.51 6.11
N ARG A 128 4.41 0.92 4.84
CA ARG A 128 3.65 0.33 3.73
C ARG A 128 4.39 -0.77 2.99
N GLU A 129 5.62 -1.09 3.38
CA GLU A 129 6.36 -2.22 2.81
C GLU A 129 5.55 -3.52 2.99
N GLY A 130 5.19 -4.15 1.87
CA GLY A 130 4.40 -5.39 1.86
C GLY A 130 2.91 -5.22 2.12
N LEU A 131 2.42 -3.98 2.20
CA LEU A 131 0.99 -3.68 2.34
C LEU A 131 0.29 -3.82 0.98
N THR A 132 -0.73 -4.66 0.95
CA THR A 132 -1.75 -4.65 -0.11
C THR A 132 -3.00 -3.99 0.46
N ALA A 133 -3.44 -2.90 -0.15
CA ALA A 133 -4.62 -2.17 0.28
C ALA A 133 -5.48 -1.77 -0.92
N VAL A 134 -6.79 -1.85 -0.75
CA VAL A 134 -7.77 -1.29 -1.68
C VAL A 134 -8.61 -0.25 -0.95
N ILE A 135 -8.67 0.95 -1.51
CA ILE A 135 -9.34 2.12 -0.94
C ILE A 135 -10.39 2.58 -1.94
N SER A 136 -11.66 2.54 -1.56
CA SER A 136 -12.76 3.00 -2.40
C SER A 136 -13.51 4.11 -1.69
N ILE A 137 -13.50 5.31 -2.27
CA ILE A 137 -14.30 6.44 -1.78
C ILE A 137 -15.48 6.70 -2.71
N LYS A 138 -16.66 6.95 -2.12
CA LYS A 138 -17.85 7.44 -2.80
C LYS A 138 -18.10 8.88 -2.36
N ILE A 139 -18.28 9.78 -3.31
CA ILE A 139 -18.49 11.21 -3.06
C ILE A 139 -19.50 11.78 -4.06
N SER A 140 -20.38 12.66 -3.58
CA SER A 140 -21.44 13.24 -4.42
C SER A 140 -20.90 14.14 -5.53
N GLU A 141 -19.94 15.01 -5.21
CA GLU A 141 -19.34 15.96 -6.16
C GLU A 141 -17.83 15.72 -6.30
N PRO A 142 -17.41 14.71 -7.07
CA PRO A 142 -15.99 14.42 -7.27
C PRO A 142 -15.33 15.48 -8.16
N GLN A 143 -14.21 16.01 -7.68
CA GLN A 143 -13.31 16.90 -8.40
C GLN A 143 -12.05 16.12 -8.76
N PHE A 144 -11.75 15.99 -10.06
CA PHE A 144 -10.55 15.32 -10.52
C PHE A 144 -9.54 16.32 -11.08
N GLU A 145 -8.26 16.05 -10.86
CA GLU A 145 -7.18 16.75 -11.55
C GLU A 145 -7.06 16.18 -12.98
N GLY A 146 -7.28 17.03 -13.99
CA GLY A 146 -7.16 16.65 -15.40
C GLY A 146 -8.36 15.89 -15.99
N GLN A 147 -8.31 15.69 -17.31
CA GLN A 147 -9.42 15.09 -18.08
C GLN A 147 -9.54 13.57 -17.87
N THR A 148 -8.42 12.89 -17.64
CA THR A 148 -8.34 11.42 -17.52
C THR A 148 -8.87 10.89 -16.19
N LYS A 149 -9.34 11.77 -15.28
CA LYS A 149 -9.90 11.44 -13.96
C LYS A 149 -8.99 10.51 -13.14
N THR A 150 -7.69 10.78 -13.19
CA THR A 150 -6.65 9.89 -12.63
C THR A 150 -6.31 10.19 -11.20
N LYS A 151 -6.62 11.41 -10.72
CA LYS A 151 -6.31 11.88 -9.38
C LYS A 151 -7.46 12.67 -8.77
N LEU A 152 -7.86 12.31 -7.55
CA LEU A 152 -8.93 13.00 -6.82
C LEU A 152 -8.42 14.25 -6.10
N GLY A 153 -9.09 15.39 -6.31
CA GLY A 153 -8.71 16.72 -5.80
C GLY A 153 -9.55 17.24 -4.62
N ASN A 154 -10.61 16.55 -4.20
CA ASN A 154 -11.45 16.99 -3.06
C ASN A 154 -10.65 17.02 -1.75
N SER A 155 -10.32 18.21 -1.24
CA SER A 155 -9.56 18.35 0.02
C SER A 155 -10.28 17.74 1.23
N GLU A 156 -11.61 17.76 1.23
CA GLU A 156 -12.44 17.13 2.26
C GLU A 156 -12.27 15.61 2.33
N ALA A 157 -12.05 14.94 1.19
CA ALA A 157 -11.82 13.50 1.12
C ALA A 157 -10.58 13.09 1.91
N LYS A 158 -9.52 13.91 1.87
CA LYS A 158 -8.30 13.69 2.67
C LYS A 158 -8.61 13.68 4.16
N SER A 159 -9.32 14.69 4.64
CA SER A 159 -9.65 14.83 6.06
C SER A 159 -10.59 13.72 6.54
N PHE A 160 -11.56 13.34 5.70
CA PHE A 160 -12.49 12.26 5.97
C PHE A 160 -11.74 10.94 6.07
N THR A 161 -10.97 10.57 5.05
CA THR A 161 -10.17 9.32 5.07
C THR A 161 -9.19 9.27 6.22
N GLN A 162 -8.55 10.39 6.58
CA GLN A 162 -7.65 10.43 7.73
C GLN A 162 -8.34 10.11 9.05
N ARG A 163 -9.52 10.68 9.28
CA ARG A 163 -10.32 10.44 10.49
C ARG A 163 -10.72 8.97 10.58
N GLU A 164 -11.40 8.47 9.56
CA GLU A 164 -11.92 7.10 9.57
C GLU A 164 -10.79 6.06 9.70
N ILE A 165 -9.65 6.28 9.04
CA ILE A 165 -8.49 5.39 9.20
C ILE A 165 -7.95 5.43 10.62
N ASN A 166 -7.78 6.61 11.23
CA ASN A 166 -7.28 6.67 12.61
C ASN A 166 -8.23 5.97 13.58
N ASP A 167 -9.53 6.16 13.44
CA ASP A 167 -10.53 5.62 14.37
C ASP A 167 -10.63 4.09 14.24
N HIS A 168 -10.89 3.58 13.03
CA HIS A 168 -11.07 2.15 12.80
C HIS A 168 -9.77 1.35 12.98
N MET A 169 -8.62 1.89 12.56
CA MET A 169 -7.37 1.17 12.72
C MET A 169 -6.82 1.23 14.14
N ALA A 170 -7.05 2.30 14.90
CA ALA A 170 -6.69 2.31 16.31
C ALA A 170 -7.47 1.23 17.06
N ASP A 171 -8.79 1.17 16.86
CA ASP A 171 -9.64 0.13 17.44
C ASP A 171 -9.22 -1.29 17.01
N TRP A 172 -8.86 -1.49 15.74
CA TRP A 172 -8.33 -2.79 15.28
C TRP A 172 -7.00 -3.16 15.94
N PHE A 173 -6.09 -2.19 16.11
CA PHE A 173 -4.79 -2.39 16.77
C PHE A 173 -4.97 -2.78 18.24
N ASP A 174 -5.92 -2.14 18.93
CA ASP A 174 -6.23 -2.41 20.33
C ASP A 174 -6.87 -3.78 20.53
N ARG A 175 -7.73 -4.22 19.59
CA ARG A 175 -8.34 -5.56 19.59
C ARG A 175 -7.34 -6.66 19.23
N ASN A 176 -6.33 -6.35 18.43
CA ASN A 176 -5.36 -7.31 17.89
C ASN A 176 -3.90 -6.96 18.25
N PRO A 177 -3.55 -6.87 19.56
CA PRO A 177 -2.27 -6.30 19.98
C PRO A 177 -1.05 -7.15 19.56
N ALA A 178 -1.22 -8.47 19.41
CA ALA A 178 -0.16 -9.35 18.92
C ALA A 178 0.17 -9.05 17.45
N VAL A 179 -0.86 -9.01 16.60
CA VAL A 179 -0.70 -8.74 15.17
C VAL A 179 -0.24 -7.31 14.91
N ALA A 180 -0.76 -6.34 15.67
CA ALA A 180 -0.31 -4.95 15.58
C ALA A 180 1.19 -4.80 15.91
N LYS A 181 1.71 -5.57 16.89
CA LYS A 181 3.15 -5.61 17.18
C LYS A 181 3.95 -6.20 16.01
N ASP A 182 3.42 -7.21 15.33
CA ASP A 182 4.10 -7.83 14.19
C ASP A 182 4.13 -6.90 12.96
N VAL A 183 3.06 -6.15 12.71
CA VAL A 183 3.04 -5.07 11.70
C VAL A 183 4.10 -4.01 12.01
N VAL A 184 4.19 -3.56 13.26
CA VAL A 184 5.21 -2.55 13.65
C VAL A 184 6.62 -3.12 13.54
N ARG A 185 6.84 -4.37 13.95
CA ARG A 185 8.15 -5.05 13.80
C ARG A 185 8.56 -5.14 12.34
N ARG A 186 7.63 -5.47 11.44
CA ARG A 186 7.86 -5.47 9.99
C ARG A 186 8.33 -4.11 9.51
N ALA A 187 7.64 -3.04 9.91
CA ALA A 187 8.03 -1.68 9.55
C ALA A 187 9.40 -1.27 10.12
N ILE A 188 9.75 -1.70 11.34
CA ILE A 188 11.09 -1.49 11.93
C ILE A 188 12.16 -2.23 11.11
N THR A 189 11.91 -3.47 10.70
CA THR A 189 12.84 -4.23 9.84
C THR A 189 13.05 -3.53 8.50
N ALA A 190 11.99 -3.03 7.87
CA ALA A 190 12.07 -2.24 6.63
C ALA A 190 12.92 -0.96 6.83
N ALA A 191 12.67 -0.22 7.91
CA ALA A 191 13.43 0.98 8.26
C ALA A 191 14.93 0.68 8.47
N GLN A 192 15.26 -0.41 9.17
CA GLN A 192 16.65 -0.84 9.37
C GLN A 192 17.33 -1.20 8.05
N ALA A 193 16.62 -1.92 7.15
CA ALA A 193 17.13 -2.25 5.82
C ALA A 193 17.41 -0.99 4.98
N ARG A 194 16.47 -0.03 4.98
CA ARG A 194 16.63 1.27 4.31
C ARG A 194 17.85 2.05 4.84
N MET A 195 18.00 2.14 6.15
CA MET A 195 19.12 2.85 6.77
C MET A 195 20.46 2.17 6.51
N ALA A 196 20.51 0.84 6.54
CA ALA A 196 21.70 0.07 6.16
C ALA A 196 22.09 0.30 4.70
N ALA A 197 21.12 0.27 3.78
CA ALA A 197 21.34 0.55 2.36
C ALA A 197 21.83 1.98 2.12
N ARG A 198 21.26 2.97 2.82
CA ARG A 198 21.72 4.36 2.77
C ARG A 198 23.17 4.50 3.23
N LYS A 199 23.51 3.90 4.38
CA LYS A 199 24.88 3.93 4.93
C LYS A 199 25.89 3.27 4.00
N ALA A 200 25.50 2.16 3.36
CA ALA A 200 26.35 1.48 2.37
C ALA A 200 26.61 2.38 1.15
N ARG A 201 25.57 3.00 0.58
CA ARG A 201 25.69 3.93 -0.56
C ARG A 201 26.56 5.15 -0.22
N GLU A 202 26.37 5.75 0.96
CA GLU A 202 27.18 6.89 1.41
C GLU A 202 28.66 6.50 1.61
N THR A 203 28.92 5.30 2.15
CA THR A 203 30.28 4.78 2.32
C THR A 203 30.96 4.57 0.96
N THR A 204 30.26 3.97 -0.01
CA THR A 204 30.78 3.80 -1.38
C THR A 204 31.00 5.15 -2.07
N ARG A 205 30.11 6.13 -1.89
CA ARG A 205 30.28 7.48 -2.46
C ARG A 205 31.47 8.23 -1.87
N ARG A 206 31.70 8.13 -0.54
CA ARG A 206 32.88 8.74 0.10
C ARG A 206 34.17 8.06 -0.33
N LYS A 207 34.18 6.73 -0.47
CA LYS A 207 35.35 5.99 -1.00
C LYS A 207 35.60 6.31 -2.48
N GLY A 208 34.55 6.45 -3.29
CA GLY A 208 34.66 6.80 -4.70
C GLY A 208 35.09 8.25 -4.99
N LEU A 209 35.06 9.15 -4.00
CA LEU A 209 35.61 10.50 -4.17
C LEU A 209 37.15 10.54 -4.13
N LEU A 210 37.77 9.53 -3.52
CA LEU A 210 39.23 9.32 -3.52
C LEU A 210 39.69 8.43 -4.68
N GLU A 211 38.81 7.61 -5.24
CA GLU A 211 39.04 6.89 -6.49
C GLU A 211 38.37 7.64 -7.66
N THR A 212 39.03 8.70 -8.15
CA THR A 212 38.81 9.22 -9.51
C THR A 212 39.27 8.17 -10.53
N SER A 213 38.51 7.10 -10.66
CA SER A 213 38.47 6.27 -11.84
C SER A 213 37.11 6.53 -12.47
N SER A 214 37.06 7.50 -13.38
CA SER A 214 36.19 7.37 -14.56
C SER A 214 36.26 5.91 -15.02
N MET A 215 35.16 5.28 -15.44
CA MET A 215 35.24 3.93 -16.03
C MET A 215 36.17 4.00 -17.26
N PRO A 216 37.46 3.60 -17.17
CA PRO A 216 38.39 3.84 -18.25
C PRO A 216 38.12 2.78 -19.30
N GLY A 217 37.56 3.19 -20.44
CA GLY A 217 37.49 2.35 -21.63
C GLY A 217 36.14 1.70 -21.97
N LYS A 218 35.05 1.93 -21.23
CA LYS A 218 33.70 1.45 -21.64
C LYS A 218 32.74 2.54 -22.11
N LEU A 219 32.83 3.75 -21.57
CA LEU A 219 32.08 4.90 -22.07
C LEU A 219 33.03 5.81 -22.86
N LYS A 220 32.68 6.05 -24.13
CA LYS A 220 33.24 7.16 -24.90
C LYS A 220 32.21 8.28 -24.81
N ASP A 221 32.53 9.32 -24.07
CA ASP A 221 31.66 10.50 -23.97
C ASP A 221 31.57 11.19 -25.34
N CYS A 222 30.35 11.58 -25.74
CA CYS A 222 30.15 12.44 -26.90
C CYS A 222 30.68 13.85 -26.62
N ALA A 223 31.17 14.54 -27.66
CA ALA A 223 31.77 15.87 -27.55
C ALA A 223 30.76 17.00 -27.25
N SER A 224 29.45 16.73 -27.33
CA SER A 224 28.41 17.73 -27.06
C SER A 224 27.97 17.69 -25.60
N LYS A 225 28.16 18.81 -24.90
CA LYS A 225 27.50 19.14 -23.63
C LYS A 225 26.63 20.40 -23.77
N ASP A 226 26.16 20.67 -24.98
CA ASP A 226 25.10 21.63 -25.28
C ASP A 226 23.81 20.88 -25.61
#